data_AF-A0A6J8EW88-F1
#
_entry.id   AF-A0A6J8EW88-F1
#
_cell.length_a   1.000
_cell.length_b   1.000
_cell.length_c   1.000
_cell.angle_alpha   90.00
_cell.angle_beta   90.00
_cell.angle_gamma   90.00
#
_symmetry.space_group_name_H-M   'P 1'
#
loop_
_entity.id
_entity.type
_entity.pdbx_description
1 polymer ?
#
loop_
_entity_poly.entity_id
_entity_poly.type
_entity_poly.pdbx_seq_one_letter_code
_entity_poly.pdbx_strand_id
1 'polypeptide(L)'
;MSVEHLMQPGISKELFFKVIKSKLRILDEQLWFTKLWNDNSNVNGNKLRLYRRYKKDLQPEHYVINAMPRHLRSNLCKLRCGTLPLSVETGRYTKPPIPLGERICPFCNNAVEDEIHFLINCEIYSDLRFNLFHRATVMDNSFCTKSDFNQFVFLIKNAELQYELSILVHNMIRRRRALKSNLHS
;
A
#
# COMPACT_ATOMS: atom_id res chain seq x y z
N MET A 1 -33.07 12.40 17.52
CA MET A 1 -33.90 13.15 16.55
C MET A 1 -34.29 12.20 15.42
N SER A 2 -35.59 12.00 15.18
CA SER A 2 -36.07 11.18 14.07
C SER A 2 -35.85 11.89 12.73
N VAL A 3 -35.31 11.20 11.73
CA VAL A 3 -35.08 11.71 10.37
C VAL A 3 -36.35 11.70 9.51
N GLU A 4 -37.50 11.31 10.07
CA GLU A 4 -38.78 11.25 9.37
C GLU A 4 -39.24 12.60 8.81
N HIS A 5 -38.85 13.72 9.46
CA HIS A 5 -39.12 15.07 8.95
C HIS A 5 -38.37 15.43 7.65
N LEU A 6 -37.35 14.65 7.27
CA LEU A 6 -36.59 14.82 6.02
C LEU A 6 -37.11 13.91 4.89
N MET A 7 -38.07 13.03 5.18
CA MET A 7 -38.62 12.07 4.21
C MET A 7 -39.78 12.70 3.43
N GLN A 8 -39.79 12.54 2.11
CA GLN A 8 -40.96 12.92 1.31
C GLN A 8 -42.13 11.96 1.58
N PRO A 9 -43.39 12.43 1.51
CA PRO A 9 -44.56 11.59 1.70
C PRO A 9 -44.56 10.40 0.74
N GLY A 10 -44.87 9.20 1.24
CA GLY A 10 -44.94 7.98 0.43
C GLY A 10 -43.62 7.24 0.21
N ILE A 11 -42.49 7.76 0.70
CA ILE A 11 -41.20 7.05 0.65
C ILE A 11 -41.03 6.16 1.87
N SER A 12 -40.73 4.87 1.66
CA SER A 12 -40.40 3.96 2.77
C SER A 12 -39.07 4.34 3.42
N LYS A 13 -38.96 4.12 4.73
CA LYS A 13 -37.73 4.37 5.50
C LYS A 13 -36.53 3.63 4.93
N GLU A 14 -36.74 2.40 4.45
CA GLU A 14 -35.72 1.59 3.79
C GLU A 14 -35.21 2.25 2.50
N LEU A 15 -36.13 2.70 1.63
CA LEU A 15 -35.78 3.38 0.39
C LEU A 15 -35.02 4.68 0.67
N PHE A 16 -35.46 5.46 1.67
CA PHE A 16 -34.80 6.69 2.09
C PHE A 16 -33.35 6.44 2.53
N PHE A 17 -33.11 5.49 3.43
CA PHE A 17 -31.75 5.16 3.87
C PHE A 17 -30.88 4.59 2.75
N LYS A 18 -31.46 3.81 1.84
CA LYS A 18 -30.76 3.30 0.66
C LYS A 18 -30.26 4.44 -0.22
N VAL A 19 -31.09 5.45 -0.48
CA VAL A 19 -30.74 6.64 -1.26
C VAL A 19 -29.69 7.50 -0.56
N ILE A 20 -29.81 7.71 0.76
CA ILE A 20 -28.81 8.47 1.51
C ILE A 20 -27.46 7.76 1.49
N LYS A 21 -27.42 6.46 1.77
CA LYS A 21 -26.18 5.67 1.76
C LYS A 21 -25.50 5.70 0.39
N SER A 22 -26.26 5.62 -0.70
CA SER A 22 -25.69 5.70 -2.05
C SER A 22 -25.12 7.09 -2.34
N LYS A 23 -25.83 8.16 -1.99
CA LYS A 23 -25.34 9.54 -2.16
C LYS A 23 -24.09 9.82 -1.33
N LEU A 24 -24.07 9.41 -0.05
CA LEU A 24 -22.89 9.54 0.81
C LEU A 24 -21.69 8.81 0.23
N ARG A 25 -21.88 7.57 -0.26
CA ARG A 25 -20.81 6.81 -0.90
C ARG A 25 -20.21 7.53 -2.11
N ILE A 26 -21.05 8.12 -2.97
CA ILE A 26 -20.58 8.89 -4.13
C ILE A 26 -19.75 10.09 -3.69
N LEU A 27 -20.21 10.83 -2.68
CA LEU A 27 -19.48 11.97 -2.13
C LEU A 27 -18.14 11.55 -1.52
N ASP A 28 -18.11 10.45 -0.76
CA ASP A 28 -16.89 9.90 -0.17
C ASP A 28 -15.88 9.47 -1.24
N GLU A 29 -16.35 8.78 -2.30
CA GLU A 29 -15.51 8.37 -3.43
C GLU A 29 -14.91 9.57 -4.17
N GLN A 30 -15.71 10.62 -4.42
CA GLN A 30 -15.24 11.85 -5.04
C GLN A 30 -14.20 12.57 -4.17
N LEU A 31 -14.50 12.77 -2.88
CA LEU A 31 -13.59 13.41 -1.93
C LEU A 31 -12.29 12.64 -1.77
N TRP A 32 -12.37 11.31 -1.68
CA TRP A 32 -11.21 10.43 -1.61
C TRP A 32 -10.34 10.59 -2.86
N PHE A 33 -10.92 10.53 -4.05
CA PHE A 33 -10.20 10.68 -5.30
C PHE A 33 -9.52 12.04 -5.40
N THR A 34 -10.24 13.14 -5.15
CA THR A 34 -9.68 14.49 -5.18
C THR A 34 -8.51 14.65 -4.21
N LYS A 35 -8.63 14.17 -2.97
CA LYS A 35 -7.56 14.25 -1.97
C LYS A 35 -6.34 13.40 -2.35
N LEU A 36 -6.56 12.25 -2.95
CA LEU A 36 -5.50 11.31 -3.31
C LEU A 36 -4.58 11.86 -4.43
N TRP A 37 -5.13 12.70 -5.31
CA TRP A 37 -4.41 13.33 -6.41
C TRP A 37 -3.97 14.77 -6.13
N ASN A 38 -4.21 15.28 -4.92
CA ASN A 38 -3.74 16.59 -4.51
C ASN A 38 -2.26 16.55 -4.09
N ASP A 39 -1.39 17.12 -4.91
CA ASP A 39 0.06 17.25 -4.65
C ASP A 39 0.46 18.64 -4.13
N ASN A 40 -0.48 19.59 -4.00
CA ASN A 40 -0.20 21.01 -3.75
C ASN A 40 0.58 21.29 -2.45
N SER A 41 0.53 20.38 -1.47
CA SER A 41 1.14 20.57 -0.15
C SER A 41 2.51 19.90 0.02
N ASN A 42 3.10 19.28 -1.02
CA ASN A 42 4.34 18.51 -0.87
C ASN A 42 5.35 18.76 -2.00
N VAL A 43 6.47 19.43 -1.67
CA VAL A 43 7.61 19.69 -2.57
C VAL A 43 8.19 18.40 -3.19
N ASN A 44 8.05 17.27 -2.50
CA ASN A 44 8.50 15.94 -2.96
C ASN A 44 7.32 14.98 -3.31
N GLY A 45 6.13 15.53 -3.55
CA GLY A 45 4.92 14.79 -3.89
C GLY A 45 4.20 14.08 -2.73
N ASN A 46 2.95 13.69 -2.99
CA ASN A 46 2.08 13.01 -2.03
C ASN A 46 2.69 11.67 -1.53
N LYS A 47 2.51 11.39 -0.23
CA LYS A 47 2.93 10.14 0.42
C LYS A 47 2.35 8.89 -0.27
N LEU A 48 1.11 8.98 -0.73
CA LEU A 48 0.37 7.89 -1.37
C LEU A 48 0.64 7.78 -2.88
N ARG A 49 1.80 8.24 -3.36
CA ARG A 49 2.17 8.24 -4.80
C ARG A 49 2.05 6.88 -5.48
N LEU A 50 2.33 5.78 -4.77
CA LEU A 50 2.24 4.44 -5.34
C LEU A 50 0.82 3.92 -5.20
N TYR A 51 0.21 4.10 -4.03
CA TYR A 51 -1.17 3.74 -3.73
C TYR A 51 -2.15 4.29 -4.78
N ARG A 52 -2.05 5.58 -5.13
CA ARG A 52 -2.92 6.23 -6.12
C ARG A 52 -2.83 5.64 -7.53
N ARG A 53 -1.71 4.99 -7.87
CA ARG A 53 -1.51 4.41 -9.19
C ARG A 53 -2.35 3.15 -9.37
N TYR A 54 -2.50 2.33 -8.33
CA TYR A 54 -3.17 1.02 -8.43
C TYR A 54 -4.52 0.93 -7.72
N LYS A 55 -4.80 1.72 -6.68
CA LYS A 55 -6.11 1.74 -6.02
C LYS A 55 -7.08 2.57 -6.84
N LYS A 56 -8.17 1.95 -7.31
CA LYS A 56 -9.16 2.59 -8.21
C LYS A 56 -10.53 2.79 -7.57
N ASP A 57 -10.80 2.07 -6.50
CA ASP A 57 -12.11 1.96 -5.87
C ASP A 57 -11.99 2.09 -4.35
N LEU A 58 -12.96 2.73 -3.70
CA LEU A 58 -12.97 2.89 -2.24
C LEU A 58 -13.61 1.67 -1.57
N GLN A 59 -12.98 0.50 -1.72
CA GLN A 59 -13.41 -0.75 -1.07
C GLN A 59 -12.31 -1.34 -0.18
N PRO A 60 -12.69 -2.10 0.87
CA PRO A 60 -11.73 -2.84 1.69
C PRO A 60 -10.89 -3.80 0.84
N GLU A 61 -9.59 -3.84 1.11
CA GLU A 61 -8.65 -4.73 0.41
C GLU A 61 -8.69 -6.15 0.99
N HIS A 62 -8.33 -7.16 0.20
CA HIS A 62 -8.33 -8.56 0.64
C HIS A 62 -7.51 -8.82 1.90
N TYR A 63 -6.38 -8.15 2.09
CA TYR A 63 -5.58 -8.31 3.32
C TYR A 63 -6.30 -7.84 4.60
N VAL A 64 -7.32 -6.99 4.47
CA VAL A 64 -8.14 -6.52 5.60
C VAL A 64 -9.23 -7.55 5.94
N ILE A 65 -9.83 -8.14 4.91
CA ILE A 65 -10.96 -9.07 5.01
C ILE A 65 -10.49 -10.47 5.41
N ASN A 66 -9.37 -10.93 4.85
CA ASN A 66 -8.84 -12.27 5.10
C ASN A 66 -8.41 -12.43 6.56
N ALA A 67 -8.64 -13.62 7.12
CA ALA A 67 -8.18 -13.97 8.46
C ALA A 67 -6.64 -13.96 8.49
N MET A 68 -6.07 -13.00 9.21
CA MET A 68 -4.62 -12.79 9.28
C MET A 68 -4.21 -12.22 10.64
N PRO A 69 -3.09 -12.68 11.23
CA PRO A 69 -2.53 -12.08 12.44
C PRO A 69 -2.38 -10.56 12.33
N ARG A 70 -2.72 -9.84 13.40
CA ARG A 70 -2.75 -8.36 13.43
C ARG A 70 -1.42 -7.73 12.99
N HIS A 71 -0.30 -8.30 13.39
CA HIS A 71 1.03 -7.76 13.08
C HIS A 71 1.37 -7.90 11.58
N LEU A 72 0.99 -9.00 10.93
CA LEU A 72 1.17 -9.20 9.49
C LEU A 72 0.29 -8.23 8.69
N ARG A 73 -0.98 -8.10 9.09
CA ARG A 73 -1.92 -7.15 8.51
C ARG A 73 -1.44 -5.70 8.62
N SER A 74 -0.91 -5.34 9.79
CA SER A 74 -0.33 -4.02 10.04
C SER A 74 0.87 -3.75 9.12
N ASN A 75 1.75 -4.74 8.91
CA ASN A 75 2.89 -4.58 8.01
C ASN A 75 2.47 -4.37 6.54
N LEU A 76 1.46 -5.10 6.06
CA LEU A 76 0.91 -4.87 4.72
C LEU A 76 0.24 -3.50 4.58
N CYS A 77 -0.52 -3.07 5.59
CA CYS A 77 -1.09 -1.73 5.63
C CYS A 77 0.01 -0.67 5.52
N LYS A 78 1.10 -0.82 6.29
CA LYS A 78 2.22 0.12 6.26
C LYS A 78 2.92 0.17 4.90
N LEU A 79 3.10 -0.98 4.25
CA LEU A 79 3.66 -1.05 2.90
C LEU A 79 2.75 -0.30 1.92
N ARG A 80 1.45 -0.60 1.92
CA ARG A 80 0.47 0.01 0.99
C ARG A 80 0.30 1.51 1.20
N CYS A 81 0.38 1.98 2.44
CA CYS A 81 0.22 3.38 2.80
C CYS A 81 1.53 4.19 2.78
N GLY A 82 2.65 3.58 2.39
CA GLY A 82 3.96 4.25 2.36
C GLY A 82 4.42 4.74 3.74
N THR A 83 4.12 3.97 4.81
CA THR A 83 4.52 4.29 6.20
C THR A 83 5.56 3.31 6.76
N LEU A 84 6.08 2.40 5.93
CA LEU A 84 7.27 1.65 6.31
C LEU A 84 8.48 2.58 6.44
N PRO A 85 9.43 2.31 7.34
CA PRO A 85 10.62 3.13 7.56
C PRO A 85 11.69 2.87 6.47
N LEU A 86 11.28 3.06 5.22
CA LEU A 86 12.11 3.06 4.02
C LEU A 86 12.71 4.46 3.82
N SER A 87 13.85 4.59 3.16
CA SER A 87 14.52 5.89 2.93
C SER A 87 13.58 6.90 2.31
N VAL A 88 12.66 6.45 1.46
CA VAL A 88 11.71 7.34 0.82
C VAL A 88 10.73 8.03 1.77
N GLU A 89 10.43 7.38 2.89
CA GLU A 89 9.60 7.90 3.98
C GLU A 89 10.47 8.61 5.02
N THR A 90 11.54 7.97 5.50
CA THR A 90 12.38 8.55 6.57
C THR A 90 13.11 9.80 6.10
N GLY A 91 13.52 9.88 4.83
CA GLY A 91 14.14 11.06 4.24
C GLY A 91 13.23 12.29 4.14
N ARG A 92 11.92 12.15 4.36
CA ARG A 92 10.98 13.29 4.46
C ARG A 92 11.19 14.09 5.75
N TYR A 93 11.64 13.42 6.80
CA TYR A 93 11.68 13.96 8.16
C TYR A 93 13.09 14.32 8.63
N THR A 94 14.10 14.20 7.76
CA THR A 94 15.45 14.67 8.02
C THR A 94 15.49 16.20 8.02
N LYS A 95 16.54 16.76 8.62
CA LYS A 95 16.78 18.22 8.66
C LYS A 95 18.18 18.52 8.11
N PRO A 96 18.31 19.01 6.87
CA PRO A 96 17.24 19.28 5.88
C PRO A 96 16.59 18.00 5.30
N PRO A 97 15.37 18.07 4.72
CA PRO A 97 14.75 16.94 4.03
C PRO A 97 15.60 16.47 2.84
N ILE A 98 15.85 15.15 2.73
CA ILE A 98 16.64 14.58 1.63
C ILE A 98 15.81 14.64 0.33
N PRO A 99 16.36 15.14 -0.79
CA PRO A 99 15.71 15.09 -2.11
C PRO A 99 15.29 13.68 -2.51
N LEU A 100 14.17 13.52 -3.22
CA LEU A 100 13.64 12.17 -3.54
C LEU A 100 14.66 11.25 -4.24
N GLY A 101 15.43 11.78 -5.19
CA GLY A 101 16.44 11.03 -5.93
C GLY A 101 17.61 10.55 -5.08
N GLU A 102 17.83 11.15 -3.90
CA GLU A 102 18.91 10.82 -2.98
C GLU A 102 18.46 9.91 -1.83
N ARG A 103 17.19 9.52 -1.78
CA ARG A 103 16.65 8.61 -0.76
C ARG A 103 16.99 7.16 -1.08
N ILE A 104 18.28 6.87 -1.22
CA ILE A 104 18.83 5.60 -1.64
C ILE A 104 18.64 4.52 -0.57
N CYS A 105 18.50 3.27 -1.00
CA CYS A 105 18.49 2.10 -0.14
C CYS A 105 19.84 1.96 0.57
N PRO A 106 19.91 2.04 1.91
CA PRO A 106 21.17 2.06 2.63
C PRO A 106 21.85 0.67 2.70
N PHE A 107 21.19 -0.36 2.16
CA PHE A 107 21.68 -1.75 2.20
C PHE A 107 22.29 -2.18 0.87
N CYS A 108 21.65 -1.86 -0.26
CA CYS A 108 22.22 -2.19 -1.58
C CYS A 108 22.84 -0.99 -2.29
N ASN A 109 22.56 0.26 -1.87
CA ASN A 109 23.08 1.50 -2.48
C ASN A 109 22.82 1.67 -3.99
N ASN A 110 21.91 0.89 -4.59
CA ASN A 110 21.74 0.83 -6.04
C ASN A 110 20.57 1.69 -6.57
N ALA A 111 19.59 2.03 -5.74
CA ALA A 111 18.39 2.76 -6.17
C ALA A 111 17.68 3.48 -5.00
N VAL A 112 16.76 4.38 -5.35
CA VAL A 112 15.82 4.98 -4.38
C VAL A 112 15.03 3.88 -3.67
N GLU A 113 14.98 3.93 -2.34
CA GLU A 113 14.30 2.93 -1.54
C GLU A 113 12.81 3.22 -1.39
N ASP A 114 12.06 2.95 -2.45
CA ASP A 114 10.61 2.95 -2.41
C ASP A 114 10.01 1.55 -2.19
N GLU A 115 8.68 1.48 -2.18
CA GLU A 115 7.94 0.25 -1.94
C GLU A 115 8.16 -0.81 -3.03
N ILE A 116 8.39 -0.39 -4.28
CA ILE A 116 8.68 -1.29 -5.40
C ILE A 116 10.10 -1.82 -5.24
N HIS A 117 11.08 -0.95 -4.99
CA HIS A 117 12.45 -1.38 -4.74
C HIS A 117 12.50 -2.35 -3.56
N PHE A 118 11.83 -2.01 -2.45
CA PHE A 118 11.76 -2.86 -1.28
C PHE A 118 11.17 -4.23 -1.62
N LEU A 119 9.96 -4.28 -2.21
CA LEU A 119 9.23 -5.54 -2.42
C LEU A 119 9.73 -6.36 -3.63
N ILE A 120 10.28 -5.74 -4.67
CA ILE A 120 10.56 -6.37 -5.96
C ILE A 120 12.06 -6.43 -6.27
N ASN A 121 12.77 -5.31 -6.12
CA ASN A 121 14.08 -5.17 -6.77
C ASN A 121 15.28 -5.39 -5.85
N CYS A 122 15.16 -5.09 -4.55
CA CYS A 122 16.31 -5.04 -3.65
C CYS A 122 16.93 -6.43 -3.45
N GLU A 123 18.17 -6.62 -3.90
CA GLU A 123 18.87 -7.91 -3.90
C GLU A 123 19.03 -8.53 -2.49
N ILE A 124 19.06 -7.69 -1.46
CA ILE A 124 19.15 -8.07 -0.03
C ILE A 124 17.97 -8.95 0.44
N TYR A 125 16.86 -8.94 -0.31
CA TYR A 125 15.69 -9.76 -0.02
C TYR A 125 15.36 -10.77 -1.13
N SER A 126 16.28 -11.02 -2.07
CA SER A 126 16.07 -11.90 -3.22
C SER A 126 15.69 -13.34 -2.82
N ASP A 127 16.41 -13.91 -1.87
CA ASP A 127 16.16 -15.21 -1.26
C ASP A 127 14.78 -15.28 -0.58
N LEU A 128 14.36 -14.22 0.13
CA LEU A 128 13.06 -14.19 0.78
C LEU A 128 11.91 -14.17 -0.23
N ARG A 129 12.10 -13.51 -1.38
CA ARG A 129 11.08 -13.40 -2.44
C ARG A 129 10.85 -14.70 -3.19
N PHE A 130 11.83 -15.61 -3.20
CA PHE A 130 11.83 -16.81 -4.05
C PHE A 130 10.50 -17.56 -4.03
N ASN A 131 10.00 -17.94 -2.85
CA ASN A 131 8.78 -18.72 -2.74
C ASN A 131 7.54 -17.98 -3.24
N LEU A 132 7.41 -16.69 -2.92
CA LEU A 132 6.25 -15.90 -3.35
C LEU A 132 6.29 -15.65 -4.86
N PHE A 133 7.48 -15.37 -5.41
CA PHE A 133 7.67 -15.13 -6.84
C PHE A 133 7.42 -16.40 -7.63
N HIS A 134 7.91 -17.55 -7.16
CA HIS A 134 7.60 -18.84 -7.77
C HIS A 134 6.09 -19.10 -7.81
N ARG A 135 5.38 -18.89 -6.69
CA ARG A 135 3.93 -19.05 -6.66
C ARG A 135 3.22 -18.06 -7.60
N ALA A 136 3.67 -16.81 -7.66
CA ALA A 136 3.13 -15.82 -8.58
C ALA A 136 3.34 -16.22 -10.05
N THR A 137 4.50 -16.79 -10.40
CA THR A 137 4.79 -17.33 -11.74
C THR A 137 3.90 -18.52 -12.08
N VAL A 138 3.62 -19.41 -11.13
CA VAL A 138 2.67 -20.53 -11.34
C VAL A 138 1.25 -20.02 -11.61
N MET A 139 0.84 -18.91 -10.97
CA MET A 139 -0.47 -18.29 -11.20
C MET A 139 -0.54 -17.47 -12.50
N ASP A 140 0.57 -16.87 -12.91
CA ASP A 140 0.71 -16.11 -14.15
C ASP A 140 2.12 -16.30 -14.71
N ASN A 141 2.26 -17.12 -15.75
CA ASN A 141 3.54 -17.43 -16.38
C ASN A 141 4.28 -16.18 -16.89
N SER A 142 3.57 -15.07 -17.13
CA SER A 142 4.17 -13.81 -17.55
C SER A 142 4.65 -12.95 -16.38
N PHE A 143 4.45 -13.37 -15.12
CA PHE A 143 4.79 -12.58 -13.92
C PHE A 143 6.22 -12.03 -13.97
N CYS A 144 7.21 -12.90 -14.22
CA CYS A 144 8.62 -12.50 -14.24
C CYS A 144 8.98 -11.51 -15.36
N THR A 145 8.20 -11.46 -16.45
CA THR A 145 8.45 -10.55 -17.59
C THR A 145 7.64 -9.26 -17.51
N LYS A 146 6.73 -9.13 -16.54
CA LYS A 146 6.04 -7.86 -16.24
C LYS A 146 7.04 -6.84 -15.71
N SER A 147 6.75 -5.56 -15.95
CA SER A 147 7.45 -4.46 -15.28
C SER A 147 7.30 -4.55 -13.76
N ASP A 148 8.26 -4.00 -13.02
CA ASP A 148 8.27 -4.04 -11.55
C ASP A 148 6.98 -3.49 -10.93
N PHE A 149 6.43 -2.44 -11.53
CA PHE A 149 5.13 -1.89 -11.11
C PHE A 149 4.01 -2.91 -11.27
N ASN A 150 3.96 -3.63 -12.40
CA ASN A 150 2.93 -4.64 -12.64
C ASN A 150 3.14 -5.89 -11.78
N GLN A 151 4.39 -6.29 -11.50
CA GLN A 151 4.69 -7.32 -10.51
C GLN A 151 4.21 -6.93 -9.12
N PHE A 152 4.51 -5.69 -8.68
CA PHE A 152 4.04 -5.14 -7.42
C PHE A 152 2.51 -5.15 -7.32
N VAL A 153 1.82 -4.66 -8.36
CA VAL A 153 0.35 -4.61 -8.39
C VAL A 153 -0.24 -6.01 -8.36
N PHE A 154 0.34 -6.97 -9.09
CA PHE A 154 -0.09 -8.36 -9.08
C PHE A 154 -0.04 -8.94 -7.66
N LEU A 155 1.11 -8.84 -6.98
CA LEU A 155 1.26 -9.35 -5.62
C LEU A 155 0.31 -8.66 -4.63
N ILE A 156 0.23 -7.33 -4.68
CA ILE A 156 -0.57 -6.54 -3.76
C ILE A 156 -2.07 -6.81 -3.95
N LYS A 157 -2.57 -6.96 -5.18
CA LYS A 157 -4.01 -7.14 -5.42
C LYS A 157 -4.51 -8.58 -5.36
N ASN A 158 -3.63 -9.57 -5.59
CA ASN A 158 -4.05 -10.96 -5.65
C ASN A 158 -4.47 -11.50 -4.27
N ALA A 159 -5.76 -11.83 -4.13
CA ALA A 159 -6.36 -12.28 -2.88
C ALA A 159 -5.69 -13.53 -2.29
N GLU A 160 -5.26 -14.46 -3.15
CA GLU A 160 -4.68 -15.74 -2.78
C GLU A 160 -3.23 -15.64 -2.29
N LEU A 161 -2.56 -14.52 -2.61
CA LEU A 161 -1.17 -14.25 -2.23
C LEU A 161 -1.06 -13.39 -0.97
N GLN A 162 -2.16 -12.85 -0.43
CA GLN A 162 -2.07 -11.85 0.65
C GLN A 162 -1.43 -12.41 1.92
N TYR A 163 -1.67 -13.69 2.26
CA TYR A 163 -1.10 -14.28 3.47
C TYR A 163 0.42 -14.47 3.34
N GLU A 164 0.88 -15.07 2.26
CA GLU A 164 2.30 -15.28 1.96
C GLU A 164 3.04 -13.96 1.76
N LEU A 165 2.41 -13.00 1.06
CA LEU A 165 2.93 -11.64 0.94
C LEU A 165 3.11 -11.00 2.32
N SER A 166 2.17 -11.21 3.24
CA SER A 166 2.27 -10.65 4.59
C SER A 166 3.44 -11.25 5.38
N ILE A 167 3.70 -12.55 5.23
CA ILE A 167 4.84 -13.25 5.83
C ILE A 167 6.15 -12.75 5.22
N LEU A 168 6.20 -12.63 3.89
CA LEU A 168 7.36 -12.09 3.17
C LEU A 168 7.71 -10.69 3.70
N VAL A 169 6.75 -9.77 3.69
CA VAL A 169 6.95 -8.38 4.14
C VAL A 169 7.37 -8.34 5.60
N HIS A 170 6.81 -9.20 6.45
CA HIS A 170 7.24 -9.33 7.84
C HIS A 170 8.70 -9.77 7.97
N ASN A 171 9.12 -10.79 7.22
CA ASN A 171 10.50 -11.28 7.23
C ASN A 171 11.49 -10.24 6.70
N MET A 172 11.12 -9.51 5.64
CA MET A 172 11.93 -8.42 5.10
C MET A 172 12.10 -7.29 6.12
N ILE A 173 11.04 -6.91 6.85
CA ILE A 173 11.11 -5.93 7.94
C ILE A 173 12.00 -6.44 9.08
N ARG A 174 11.92 -7.72 9.45
CA ARG A 174 12.80 -8.31 10.46
C ARG A 174 14.25 -8.27 10.04
N ARG A 175 14.56 -8.69 8.80
CA ARG A 175 15.92 -8.62 8.24
C ARG A 175 16.45 -7.19 8.22
N ARG A 176 15.64 -6.24 7.75
CA ARG A 176 15.98 -4.81 7.77
C ARG A 176 16.38 -4.33 9.17
N ARG A 177 15.63 -4.72 10.21
CA ARG A 177 15.95 -4.34 11.59
C ARG A 177 17.30 -4.90 12.04
N ALA A 178 17.59 -6.15 11.71
CA ALA A 178 18.89 -6.78 12.02
C ALA A 178 20.05 -6.12 11.25
N LEU A 179 19.85 -5.75 9.99
CA LEU A 179 20.87 -5.03 9.22
C LEU A 179 21.13 -3.63 9.80
N LYS A 180 20.08 -2.94 10.28
CA LYS A 180 20.25 -1.63 10.93
C LYS A 180 21.00 -1.70 12.26
N SER A 181 20.78 -2.75 13.07
CA SER A 181 21.55 -2.90 14.31
C SER A 181 23.04 -3.06 14.03
N ASN A 182 23.39 -3.78 12.94
CA ASN A 182 24.78 -4.01 12.56
C ASN A 182 25.49 -2.78 11.96
N LEU A 183 24.73 -1.76 11.52
CA LEU A 183 25.29 -0.49 11.02
C LEU A 183 25.62 0.50 12.15
N HIS A 184 25.16 0.24 13.37
CA HIS A 184 25.34 1.10 14.54
C HIS A 184 26.15 0.42 15.66
N SER A 185 26.66 -0.77 15.38
CA SER A 185 27.62 -1.53 16.21
C SER A 185 29.00 -1.44 15.59
#